data_AF-A0A1E7Q012-F1
#
_entry.id   AF-A0A1E7Q012-F1
#
_cell.length_a   1.000
_cell.length_b   1.000
_cell.length_c   1.000
_cell.angle_alpha   90.00
_cell.angle_beta   90.00
_cell.angle_gamma   90.00
#
_symmetry.space_group_name_H-M   'P 1'
#
loop_
_entity.id
_entity.type
_entity.pdbx_description
1 polymer ?
#
loop_
_entity_poly.entity_id
_entity_poly.type
_entity_poly.pdbx_seq_one_letter_code
_entity_poly.pdbx_strand_id
1 'polypeptide(L)'
;MNDRNAVLGEHYSHKVSAEFDSQTAADRAKESLERAGIPEQQIRIIKPDDPAMARKIEPESTGIARSMVKAHVKFGVVGLVAGLVIAAVLVAVGPAFARTSPVLTFIALGFFGGGIVVAVRRRSGVAPGPRSADRKNP
;
A
#
# COMPACT_ATOMS: atom_id res chain seq x y z
N MET A 1 -12.87 9.94 -19.65
CA MET A 1 -12.35 9.31 -18.42
C MET A 1 -10.95 9.84 -18.18
N ASN A 2 -10.64 10.40 -17.02
CA ASN A 2 -9.32 10.97 -16.71
C ASN A 2 -8.48 9.97 -15.89
N ASP A 3 -7.33 9.58 -16.43
CA ASP A 3 -6.41 8.54 -15.92
C ASP A 3 -5.59 8.92 -14.67
N ARG A 4 -5.94 10.01 -13.96
CA ARG A 4 -5.20 10.48 -12.77
C ARG A 4 -5.40 9.59 -11.54
N ASN A 5 -6.52 8.88 -11.46
CA ASN A 5 -6.87 8.05 -10.29
C ASN A 5 -6.09 6.73 -10.23
N ALA A 6 -5.58 6.24 -11.37
CA ALA A 6 -4.88 4.96 -11.44
C ALA A 6 -3.48 4.99 -10.80
N VAL A 7 -2.86 6.18 -10.72
CA VAL A 7 -1.53 6.37 -10.12
C VAL A 7 -1.62 6.50 -8.60
N LEU A 8 -2.71 7.10 -8.10
CA LEU A 8 -2.92 7.36 -6.67
C LEU A 8 -3.71 6.24 -5.97
N GLY A 9 -4.51 5.46 -6.70
CA GLY A 9 -5.33 4.39 -6.12
C GLY A 9 -6.54 4.90 -5.33
N GLU A 10 -6.80 6.20 -5.34
CA GLU A 10 -7.84 6.84 -4.55
C GLU A 10 -9.15 6.97 -5.35
N HIS A 11 -10.27 6.49 -4.80
CA HIS A 11 -11.60 6.69 -5.38
C HIS A 11 -12.16 8.10 -5.12
N TYR A 12 -11.67 8.81 -4.08
CA TYR A 12 -12.05 10.18 -3.74
C TYR A 12 -10.85 10.94 -3.19
N SER A 13 -10.51 12.08 -3.81
CA SER A 13 -9.30 12.88 -3.49
C SER A 13 -9.41 13.68 -2.19
N HIS A 14 -10.59 13.78 -1.59
CA HIS A 14 -10.85 14.59 -0.40
C HIS A 14 -11.73 13.81 0.58
N LYS A 15 -11.37 13.83 1.87
CA LYS A 15 -12.12 13.21 2.96
C LYS A 15 -12.30 14.23 4.08
N VAL A 16 -13.50 14.30 4.65
CA VAL A 16 -13.85 15.16 5.78
C VAL A 16 -14.40 14.26 6.88
N SER A 17 -13.96 14.49 8.12
CA SER A 17 -14.40 13.73 9.31
C SER A 17 -14.97 14.69 10.35
N ALA A 18 -16.01 14.24 11.05
CA ALA A 18 -16.59 14.95 12.19
C ALA A 18 -16.78 13.95 13.34
N GLU A 19 -16.50 14.41 14.56
CA GLU A 19 -16.67 13.64 15.79
C GLU A 19 -17.98 14.04 16.47
N PHE A 20 -18.67 13.06 17.05
CA PHE A 20 -19.95 13.26 17.73
C PHE A 20 -19.94 12.52 19.07
N ASP A 21 -20.41 13.19 20.12
CA ASP A 21 -20.43 12.64 21.49
C ASP A 21 -21.46 11.51 21.68
N SER A 22 -22.36 11.30 20.70
CA SER A 22 -23.38 10.26 20.77
C SER A 22 -23.72 9.67 19.41
N GLN A 23 -24.10 8.38 19.40
CA GLN A 23 -24.53 7.71 18.17
C GLN A 23 -25.74 8.40 17.53
N THR A 24 -26.70 8.87 18.35
CA THR A 24 -27.89 9.59 17.89
C THR A 24 -27.54 10.88 17.15
N ALA A 25 -26.50 11.60 17.57
CA ALA A 25 -26.05 12.81 16.88
C ALA A 25 -25.39 12.47 15.53
N ALA A 26 -24.59 11.40 15.46
CA ALA A 26 -24.00 10.91 14.22
C ALA A 26 -25.08 10.43 13.22
N ASP A 27 -26.12 9.75 13.68
CA ASP A 27 -27.21 9.26 12.84
C ASP A 27 -28.02 10.44 12.24
N ARG A 28 -28.31 11.48 13.03
CA ARG A 28 -28.94 12.71 12.50
C ARG A 28 -28.07 13.45 11.49
N ALA A 29 -26.75 13.43 11.69
CA ALA A 29 -25.82 14.01 10.72
C ALA A 29 -25.83 13.23 9.41
N LYS A 30 -25.86 11.88 9.46
CA LYS A 30 -26.02 11.02 8.27
C LYS A 30 -27.30 11.35 7.52
N GLU A 31 -28.45 11.40 8.19
CA GLU A 31 -29.73 11.76 7.56
C GLU A 31 -29.70 13.15 6.91
N SER A 32 -28.96 14.09 7.50
CA SER A 32 -28.81 15.43 6.94
C SER A 32 -27.92 15.45 5.70
N LEU A 33 -26.87 14.61 5.65
CA LEU A 33 -26.01 14.44 4.48
C LEU A 33 -26.73 13.70 3.34
N GLU A 34 -27.55 12.71 3.66
CA GLU A 34 -28.41 12.01 2.68
C GLU A 34 -29.42 12.97 2.06
N ARG A 35 -30.07 13.81 2.88
CA ARG A 35 -30.97 14.87 2.39
C ARG A 35 -30.27 15.92 1.55
N ALA A 36 -28.98 16.17 1.80
CA ALA A 36 -28.14 17.05 0.98
C ALA A 36 -27.70 16.39 -0.35
N GLY A 37 -28.09 15.14 -0.61
CA GLY A 37 -27.80 14.41 -1.84
C GLY A 37 -26.43 13.71 -1.84
N ILE A 38 -25.77 13.58 -0.69
CA ILE A 38 -24.56 12.77 -0.59
C ILE A 38 -24.98 11.29 -0.56
N PRO A 39 -24.49 10.46 -1.49
CA PRO A 39 -24.87 9.05 -1.55
C PRO A 39 -24.38 8.29 -0.31
N GLU A 40 -25.19 7.37 0.19
CA GLU A 40 -24.90 6.59 1.39
C GLU A 40 -23.54 5.85 1.32
N GLN A 41 -23.08 5.47 0.12
CA GLN A 41 -21.80 4.81 -0.06
C GLN A 41 -20.58 5.70 0.29
N GLN A 42 -20.77 7.03 0.32
CA GLN A 42 -19.75 8.01 0.71
C GLN A 42 -19.83 8.38 2.20
N ILE A 43 -20.90 8.02 2.90
CA ILE A 43 -21.11 8.36 4.31
C ILE A 43 -20.76 7.15 5.17
N ARG A 44 -19.84 7.32 6.12
CA ARG A 44 -19.38 6.22 6.99
C ARG A 44 -19.41 6.66 8.45
N ILE A 45 -20.25 5.99 9.25
CA ILE A 45 -20.22 6.11 10.71
C ILE A 45 -19.28 5.04 11.25
N ILE A 46 -18.34 5.45 12.10
CA ILE A 46 -17.35 4.58 12.76
C ILE A 46 -17.66 4.61 14.26
N LYS A 47 -17.87 3.43 14.86
CA LYS A 47 -18.12 3.31 16.31
C LYS A 47 -16.80 3.06 17.05
N PRO A 48 -16.69 3.46 18.34
CA PRO A 48 -15.48 3.24 19.14
C PRO A 48 -15.06 1.77 19.23
N ASP A 49 -16.04 0.86 19.36
CA ASP A 49 -15.82 -0.59 19.47
C ASP A 49 -15.87 -1.33 18.12
N ASP A 50 -15.70 -0.62 16.99
CA ASP A 50 -15.74 -1.25 15.68
C ASP A 50 -14.46 -2.07 15.43
N PRO A 51 -14.53 -3.42 15.31
CA PRO A 51 -13.36 -4.26 15.07
C PRO A 51 -12.69 -3.98 13.72
N ALA A 52 -13.37 -3.25 12.81
CA ALA A 52 -12.84 -2.79 11.55
C ALA A 52 -12.45 -1.29 11.56
N MET A 53 -12.40 -0.63 12.72
CA MET A 53 -12.08 0.80 12.86
C MET A 53 -10.81 1.21 12.09
N ALA A 54 -9.70 0.48 12.29
CA ALA A 54 -8.44 0.74 11.58
C ALA A 54 -8.59 0.69 10.04
N ARG A 55 -9.38 -0.25 9.52
CA ARG A 55 -9.64 -0.40 8.07
C ARG A 55 -10.68 0.58 7.53
N LYS A 56 -11.58 1.10 8.37
CA LYS A 56 -12.56 2.11 7.97
C LYS A 56 -11.96 3.52 7.94
N ILE A 57 -11.05 3.81 8.87
CA ILE A 57 -10.29 5.07 8.95
C ILE A 57 -9.19 5.08 7.88
N GLU A 58 -8.39 4.01 7.77
CA GLU A 58 -7.32 3.88 6.80
C GLU A 58 -7.47 2.61 5.93
N PRO A 59 -8.43 2.60 4.99
CA PRO A 59 -8.64 1.46 4.10
C PRO A 59 -7.40 1.12 3.23
N GLU A 60 -6.55 2.11 2.97
CA GLU A 60 -5.45 2.06 1.99
C GLU A 60 -4.06 1.76 2.60
N SER A 61 -3.94 1.51 3.90
CA SER A 61 -2.63 1.21 4.53
C SER A 61 -1.91 0.03 3.86
N THR A 62 -2.69 -0.96 3.41
CA THR A 62 -2.19 -2.11 2.63
C THR A 62 -1.82 -1.75 1.19
N GLY A 63 -2.48 -0.77 0.58
CA GLY A 63 -2.19 -0.24 -0.75
C GLY A 63 -0.86 0.50 -0.78
N ILE A 64 -0.60 1.34 0.22
CA ILE A 64 0.66 2.07 0.38
C ILE A 64 1.83 1.10 0.56
N ALA A 65 1.69 0.09 1.44
CA ALA A 65 2.72 -0.94 1.62
C ALA A 65 2.98 -1.72 0.32
N ARG A 66 1.93 -2.05 -0.44
CA ARG A 66 2.06 -2.77 -1.73
C ARG A 66 2.72 -1.92 -2.79
N SER A 67 2.38 -0.63 -2.89
CA SER A 67 2.98 0.31 -3.83
C SER A 67 4.45 0.56 -3.48
N MET A 68 4.77 0.71 -2.19
CA MET A 68 6.14 0.86 -1.70
C MET A 68 6.99 -0.37 -2.06
N VAL A 69 6.51 -1.59 -1.76
CA VAL A 69 7.25 -2.82 -2.11
C VAL A 69 7.38 -2.97 -3.63
N LYS A 70 6.32 -2.73 -4.40
CA LYS A 70 6.36 -2.82 -5.87
C LYS A 70 7.37 -1.84 -6.47
N ALA A 71 7.42 -0.60 -5.96
CA ALA A 71 8.40 0.38 -6.37
C ALA A 71 9.82 -0.08 -6.02
N HIS A 72 10.07 -0.49 -4.77
CA HIS A 72 11.40 -0.92 -4.32
C HIS A 72 11.92 -2.14 -5.09
N VAL A 73 11.06 -3.13 -5.37
CA VAL A 73 11.45 -4.29 -6.18
C VAL A 73 11.76 -3.87 -7.62
N LYS A 74 10.92 -3.03 -8.24
CA LYS A 74 11.16 -2.59 -9.63
C LYS A 74 12.42 -1.75 -9.74
N PHE A 75 12.60 -0.76 -8.87
CA PHE A 75 13.78 0.11 -8.87
C PHE A 75 15.05 -0.66 -8.45
N GLY A 76 14.95 -1.59 -7.50
CA GLY A 76 16.07 -2.46 -7.10
C GLY A 76 16.52 -3.38 -8.23
N VAL A 77 15.60 -3.99 -8.98
CA VAL A 77 15.96 -4.82 -10.15
C VAL A 77 16.60 -3.98 -11.24
N VAL A 78 16.04 -2.82 -11.57
CA VAL A 78 16.58 -1.92 -12.59
C VAL A 78 17.98 -1.44 -12.19
N GLY A 79 18.15 -1.01 -10.95
CA GLY A 79 19.44 -0.53 -10.46
C GLY A 79 20.47 -1.65 -10.33
N LEU A 80 20.08 -2.89 -9.97
CA LEU A 80 20.96 -4.05 -9.99
C LEU A 80 21.51 -4.30 -11.40
N VAL A 81 20.63 -4.34 -12.41
CA VAL A 81 21.04 -4.55 -13.80
C VAL A 81 21.97 -3.44 -14.26
N ALA A 82 21.63 -2.18 -14.00
CA ALA A 82 22.48 -1.04 -14.33
C ALA A 82 23.85 -1.11 -13.62
N GLY A 83 23.87 -1.46 -12.33
CA GLY A 83 25.10 -1.62 -11.56
C GLY A 83 26.01 -2.72 -12.10
N LEU A 84 25.43 -3.87 -12.50
CA LEU A 84 26.20 -4.97 -13.11
C LEU A 84 26.76 -4.59 -14.47
N VAL A 85 26.01 -3.84 -15.29
CA VAL A 85 26.50 -3.34 -16.59
C VAL A 85 27.67 -2.38 -16.37
N ILE A 86 27.55 -1.43 -15.44
CA ILE A 86 28.64 -0.49 -15.12
C ILE A 86 29.85 -1.27 -14.58
N ALA A 87 29.65 -2.27 -13.72
CA ALA A 87 30.72 -3.10 -13.20
C ALA A 87 31.46 -3.85 -14.32
N ALA A 88 30.73 -4.44 -15.28
CA ALA A 88 31.33 -5.11 -16.43
C ALA A 88 32.19 -4.16 -17.28
N VAL A 89 31.72 -2.93 -17.51
CA VAL A 89 32.48 -1.90 -18.22
C VAL A 89 33.75 -1.52 -17.43
N LEU A 90 33.63 -1.33 -16.11
CA LEU A 90 34.77 -0.99 -15.25
C LEU A 90 35.81 -2.12 -15.18
N VAL A 91 35.38 -3.38 -15.20
CA VAL A 91 36.30 -4.53 -15.24
C VAL A 91 37.00 -4.64 -16.60
N ALA A 92 36.31 -4.30 -17.70
CA ALA A 92 36.87 -4.41 -19.05
C ALA A 92 37.88 -3.30 -19.39
N VAL A 93 37.55 -2.04 -19.08
CA VAL A 93 38.34 -0.86 -19.49
C VAL A 93 38.64 0.11 -18.34
N GLY A 94 38.10 -0.12 -17.16
CA GLY A 94 38.25 0.77 -16.02
C GLY A 94 39.62 0.69 -15.33
N PRO A 95 39.75 1.35 -14.16
CA PRO A 95 41.00 1.47 -13.42
C PRO A 95 41.58 0.12 -13.01
N ALA A 96 42.91 0.05 -12.79
CA ALA A 96 43.59 -1.17 -12.37
C ALA A 96 42.91 -1.86 -11.17
N PHE A 97 42.35 -1.07 -10.25
CA PHE A 97 41.63 -1.54 -9.06
C PHE A 97 40.36 -2.36 -9.39
N ALA A 98 39.60 -1.97 -10.42
CA ALA A 98 38.41 -2.71 -10.85
C ALA A 98 38.78 -4.01 -11.58
N ARG A 99 39.94 -4.04 -12.24
CA ARG A 99 40.45 -5.21 -12.97
C ARG A 99 41.11 -6.25 -12.07
N THR A 100 41.79 -5.82 -11.00
CA THR A 100 42.46 -6.71 -10.04
C THR A 100 41.48 -7.37 -9.07
N SER A 101 40.35 -6.72 -8.77
CA SER A 101 39.27 -7.28 -7.95
C SER A 101 37.91 -7.24 -8.65
N PRO A 102 37.68 -8.02 -9.72
CA PRO A 102 36.43 -7.98 -10.46
C PRO A 102 35.23 -8.37 -9.60
N VAL A 103 35.38 -9.42 -8.78
CA VAL A 103 34.32 -9.91 -7.89
C VAL A 103 33.86 -8.83 -6.91
N LEU A 104 34.80 -8.10 -6.29
CA LEU A 104 34.47 -7.00 -5.36
C LEU A 104 33.77 -5.85 -6.09
N THR A 105 34.16 -5.56 -7.33
CA THR A 105 33.53 -4.52 -8.16
C THR A 105 32.06 -4.88 -8.47
N PHE A 106 31.78 -6.13 -8.84
CA PHE A 106 30.42 -6.59 -9.06
C PHE A 106 29.57 -6.59 -7.79
N ILE A 107 30.12 -7.00 -6.65
CA ILE A 107 29.41 -6.98 -5.37
C ILE A 107 29.09 -5.53 -4.97
N ALA A 108 30.06 -4.62 -5.05
CA ALA A 108 29.87 -3.22 -4.68
C ALA A 108 28.80 -2.56 -5.56
N LEU A 109 28.95 -2.60 -6.89
CA LEU A 109 28.00 -1.93 -7.78
C LEU A 109 26.65 -2.64 -7.85
N GLY A 110 26.62 -3.97 -7.71
CA GLY A 110 25.38 -4.73 -7.62
C GLY A 110 24.59 -4.40 -6.35
N PHE A 111 25.26 -4.24 -5.20
CA PHE A 111 24.63 -3.87 -3.94
C PHE A 111 24.12 -2.42 -3.95
N PHE A 112 24.96 -1.47 -4.40
CA PHE A 112 24.56 -0.06 -4.51
C PHE A 112 23.47 0.17 -5.57
N GLY A 113 23.52 -0.56 -6.69
CA GLY A 113 22.47 -0.55 -7.69
C GLY A 113 21.18 -1.23 -7.18
N GLY A 114 21.31 -2.30 -6.41
CA GLY A 114 20.19 -3.15 -6.01
C GLY A 114 19.34 -2.65 -4.84
N GLY A 115 19.77 -1.61 -4.11
CA GLY A 115 19.01 -0.86 -3.10
C GLY A 115 17.88 -1.63 -2.39
N ILE A 116 18.25 -2.47 -1.41
CA ILE A 116 17.40 -3.19 -0.43
C ILE A 116 16.07 -3.75 -0.99
N VAL A 117 16.14 -4.96 -1.55
CA VAL A 117 14.95 -5.78 -1.82
C VAL A 117 14.61 -6.60 -0.57
N VAL A 118 13.75 -6.07 0.31
CA VAL A 118 13.14 -6.87 1.39
C VAL A 118 11.98 -7.66 0.80
N ALA A 119 12.12 -8.98 0.74
CA ALA A 119 11.11 -9.90 0.25
C ALA A 119 9.95 -10.02 1.25
N VAL A 120 8.81 -9.37 0.96
CA VAL A 120 7.57 -9.56 1.75
C VAL A 120 6.82 -10.80 1.24
N ARG A 121 6.88 -11.88 2.02
CA ARG A 121 6.20 -13.15 1.76
C ARG A 121 4.68 -13.00 1.95
N ARG A 122 3.91 -13.13 0.86
CA ARG A 122 2.44 -13.21 0.88
C ARG A 122 1.97 -14.45 1.66
N ARG A 123 1.18 -14.26 2.73
CA ARG A 123 0.31 -15.30 3.28
C ARG A 123 -1.13 -14.79 3.23
N SER A 124 -1.81 -15.05 2.12
CA SER A 124 -3.24 -14.79 1.95
C SER A 124 -4.01 -16.06 2.28
N GLY A 125 -4.72 -16.05 3.41
CA GLY A 125 -5.59 -17.13 3.84
C GLY A 125 -6.28 -16.78 5.16
N VAL A 126 -7.28 -15.89 5.12
CA VAL A 126 -8.25 -15.76 6.20
C VAL A 126 -9.51 -16.52 5.76
N ALA A 127 -9.85 -17.53 6.54
CA ALA A 127 -10.97 -18.44 6.34
C ALA A 127 -12.32 -17.72 6.41
N PRO A 128 -13.39 -18.25 5.76
CA PRO A 128 -14.74 -17.77 5.94
C PRO A 128 -15.21 -18.00 7.39
N GLY A 129 -15.64 -16.93 8.07
CA GLY A 129 -16.20 -16.97 9.42
C GLY A 129 -17.56 -17.69 9.48
N PRO A 130 -17.94 -18.21 10.66
CA PRO A 130 -19.14 -19.03 10.81
C PRO A 130 -20.42 -18.22 10.57
N ARG A 131 -21.33 -18.78 9.76
CA ARG A 131 -22.71 -18.31 9.62
C ARG A 131 -23.41 -18.48 10.97
N SER A 132 -23.74 -17.37 11.62
CA SER A 132 -24.71 -17.34 12.71
C SER A 132 -26.09 -17.67 12.15
N ALA A 133 -26.48 -18.93 12.29
CA ALA A 133 -27.88 -19.32 12.26
C ALA A 133 -28.49 -18.90 13.61
N ASP A 134 -29.23 -17.80 13.63
CA ASP A 134 -30.05 -17.41 14.78
C ASP A 134 -31.54 -17.49 14.43
N ARG A 135 -32.25 -18.08 15.38
CA ARG A 135 -33.68 -17.95 15.69
C ARG A 135 -34.73 -18.49 14.71
N LYS A 136 -35.11 -19.74 14.98
CA LYS A 136 -36.53 -20.11 15.10
C LYS A 136 -36.82 -20.40 16.58
N ASN A 137 -37.67 -19.59 17.21
CA ASN A 137 -38.85 -19.98 18.02
C ASN A 137 -39.39 -18.78 18.82
N PRO A 138 -40.62 -18.85 19.38
CA PRO A 138 -41.52 -20.01 19.57
C PRO A 138 -42.48 -20.32 18.41
#